data_AF-A0A2F0AJE1-F1
#
_entry.id   AF-A0A2F0AJE1-F1
#
_cell.length_a   1.000
_cell.length_b   1.000
_cell.length_c   1.000
_cell.angle_alpha   90.00
_cell.angle_beta   90.00
_cell.angle_gamma   90.00
#
_symmetry.space_group_name_H-M   'P 1'
#
loop_
_entity.id
_entity.type
_entity.pdbx_description
1 polymer ?
#
loop_
_entity_poly.entity_id
_entity_poly.type
_entity_poly.pdbx_seq_one_letter_code
_entity_poly.pdbx_strand_id
1 'polypeptide(L)' 'THEARIKRLTKKGFTKKDLSKINGPIGLDINAKTPAEIACAIIAQIISKKNNNAI' A
#
# COMPACT_ATOMS: atom_id res chain seq x y z
N THR A 1 -7.87 9.57 -2.14
CA THR A 1 -6.55 9.54 -1.49
C THR A 1 -6.54 8.52 -0.35
N HIS A 2 -5.36 8.04 0.08
CA HIS A 2 -5.23 7.04 1.14
C HIS A 2 -5.90 7.49 2.45
N GLU A 3 -5.67 8.75 2.87
CA GLU A 3 -6.28 9.31 4.07
C GLU A 3 -7.82 9.33 4.04
N ALA A 4 -8.42 9.68 2.90
CA ALA A 4 -9.88 9.68 2.76
C ALA A 4 -10.46 8.25 2.89
N ARG A 5 -9.71 7.24 2.43
CA ARG A 5 -10.08 5.83 2.62
C ARG A 5 -10.02 5.43 4.08
N ILE A 6 -8.94 5.79 4.80
CA ILE A 6 -8.82 5.52 6.24
C ILE A 6 -9.96 6.18 7.01
N LYS A 7 -10.21 7.48 6.80
CA LYS A 7 -11.31 8.21 7.45
C LYS A 7 -12.67 7.54 7.23
N ARG A 8 -12.96 7.06 6.02
CA ARG A 8 -14.21 6.36 5.70
C ARG A 8 -14.32 5.01 6.40
N LEU A 9 -13.22 4.26 6.51
CA LEU A 9 -13.22 2.95 7.17
C LEU A 9 -13.26 3.08 8.70
N THR A 10 -12.58 4.07 9.28
CA THR A 10 -12.72 4.38 10.72
C THR A 10 -14.17 4.72 11.07
N LYS A 11 -14.86 5.53 10.24
CA LYS A 11 -16.29 5.84 10.44
C LYS A 11 -17.21 4.61 10.35
N LYS A 12 -16.79 3.55 9.66
CA LYS A 12 -17.52 2.27 9.56
C LYS A 12 -17.24 1.32 10.74
N GLY A 13 -16.44 1.74 11.73
CA GLY A 13 -16.14 0.93 12.92
C GLY A 13 -14.94 -0.01 12.80
N PHE A 14 -14.11 0.13 11.75
CA PHE A 14 -12.88 -0.66 11.64
C PHE A 14 -11.85 -0.23 12.69
N THR A 15 -11.21 -1.20 13.34
CA THR A 15 -10.22 -0.93 14.39
C THR A 15 -8.91 -0.41 13.79
N LYS A 16 -8.09 0.26 14.60
CA LYS A 16 -6.74 0.68 14.19
C LYS A 16 -5.89 -0.50 13.71
N LYS A 17 -6.07 -1.69 14.30
CA LYS A 17 -5.38 -2.94 13.93
C LYS A 17 -5.79 -3.46 12.55
N ASP A 18 -7.04 -3.24 12.15
CA ASP A 18 -7.50 -3.61 10.81
C ASP A 18 -7.00 -2.60 9.77
N LEU A 19 -7.03 -1.31 10.12
CA LEU A 19 -6.56 -0.24 9.26
C LEU A 19 -5.04 -0.29 9.04
N SER A 20 -4.25 -0.74 10.03
CA SER A 20 -2.80 -0.88 9.90
C SER A 20 -2.37 -1.94 8.89
N LYS A 21 -3.27 -2.83 8.46
CA LYS A 21 -3.01 -3.78 7.36
C LYS A 21 -3.11 -3.13 5.99
N ILE A 22 -3.67 -1.92 5.89
CA ILE A 22 -3.84 -1.21 4.62
C ILE A 22 -2.56 -0.45 4.31
N ASN A 23 -1.74 -1.01 3.44
CA ASN A 23 -0.57 -0.31 2.91
C ASN A 23 -1.01 0.58 1.74
N GLY A 24 -0.85 1.89 1.90
CA GLY A 24 -1.12 2.85 0.83
C GLY A 24 -0.26 4.11 1.00
N PRO A 25 0.19 4.74 -0.10
CA PRO A 25 -0.02 4.38 -1.51
C PRO A 25 0.59 3.01 -1.88
N ILE A 26 0.02 2.35 -2.88
CA ILE A 26 0.53 1.05 -3.36
C ILE A 26 1.72 1.27 -4.29
N GLY A 27 2.69 0.37 -4.23
CA GLY A 27 3.94 0.44 -4.97
C GLY A 27 5.11 1.00 -4.16
N LEU A 28 6.33 0.65 -4.58
CA LEU A 28 7.55 1.27 -4.07
C LEU A 28 7.66 2.71 -4.56
N ASP A 29 8.29 3.56 -3.76
CA ASP A 29 8.54 4.95 -4.13
C ASP A 29 9.68 5.04 -5.14
N ILE A 30 9.33 4.90 -6.42
CA ILE A 30 10.25 4.99 -7.56
C ILE A 30 9.99 6.23 -8.42
N ASN A 31 9.22 7.20 -7.93
CA ASN A 31 8.76 8.37 -8.70
C ASN A 31 8.05 7.99 -10.03
N ALA A 32 7.25 6.93 -10.02
CA ALA A 32 6.50 6.46 -11.18
C ALA A 32 5.51 7.52 -11.71
N LYS A 33 5.48 7.70 -13.04
CA LYS A 33 4.60 8.64 -13.76
C LYS A 33 3.73 7.95 -14.80
N THR A 34 4.23 6.90 -15.43
CA THR A 34 3.50 6.14 -16.45
C THR A 34 2.79 4.92 -15.86
N PRO A 35 1.71 4.41 -16.50
CA PRO A 35 1.05 3.18 -16.05
C PRO A 35 2.01 1.98 -15.92
N ALA A 36 3.00 1.87 -16.81
CA ALA A 36 4.00 0.80 -16.77
C ALA A 36 4.91 0.94 -15.55
N GLU A 37 5.38 2.15 -15.23
CA GLU A 37 6.18 2.41 -14.03
C GLU A 37 5.39 2.12 -12.75
N ILE A 38 4.11 2.50 -12.71
CA ILE A 38 3.22 2.20 -11.57
C ILE A 38 3.06 0.68 -11.41
N ALA A 39 2.87 -0.06 -12.50
CA ALA A 39 2.78 -1.52 -12.46
C ALA A 39 4.07 -2.14 -11.91
N CYS A 40 5.23 -1.69 -12.38
CA CYS A 40 6.54 -2.12 -11.86
C CYS A 40 6.69 -1.81 -10.37
N ALA A 41 6.29 -0.60 -9.93
CA ALA A 41 6.35 -0.20 -8.52
C ALA A 41 5.51 -1.15 -7.64
N ILE A 42 4.32 -1.54 -8.10
CA ILE A 42 3.42 -2.47 -7.40
C ILE A 42 4.05 -3.87 -7.31
N ILE A 43 4.54 -4.42 -8.42
CA ILE A 43 5.16 -5.75 -8.45
C ILE A 43 6.41 -5.77 -7.54
N ALA A 44 7.23 -4.73 -7.61
CA ALA A 44 8.41 -4.61 -6.76
C ALA A 44 8.06 -4.56 -5.26
N GLN A 45 6.96 -3.88 -4.89
CA GLN A 45 6.47 -3.88 -3.50
C GLN A 45 6.03 -5.27 -3.05
N ILE A 46 5.37 -6.04 -3.92
CA ILE A 46 4.95 -7.42 -3.63
C ILE A 46 6.17 -8.32 -3.39
N ILE A 47 7.16 -8.26 -4.29
CA ILE A 47 8.41 -9.03 -4.19
C ILE A 47 9.17 -8.62 -2.92
N SER A 48 9.30 -7.32 -2.66
CA SER A 48 9.94 -6.80 -1.46
C SER A 48 9.26 -7.32 -0.20
N LYS A 49 7.92 -7.30 -0.11
CA LYS A 49 7.21 -7.80 1.06
C LYS A 49 7.34 -9.32 1.24
N LYS A 50 7.37 -10.09 0.15
CA LYS A 50 7.61 -11.53 0.17
C LYS A 50 9.03 -11.86 0.64
N ASN A 51 10.03 -11.11 0.16
CA ASN A 51 11.44 -11.40 0.42
C ASN A 51 11.94 -10.81 1.75
N ASN A 52 11.40 -9.68 2.22
CA ASN A 52 11.67 -9.11 3.55
C ASN A 52 11.08 -9.95 4.71
N ASN A 53 10.48 -11.10 4.39
CA ASN A 53 10.11 -12.11 5.37
C ASN A 53 11.20 -13.21 5.50
N ALA A 54 12.35 -13.00 4.84
CA ALA A 54 13.59 -13.74 5.02
C ALA A 54 14.65 -12.79 5.61
N ILE A 55 15.31 -13.28 6.67
CA ILE A 55 16.22 -12.62 7.62
C ILE A 55 15.49 -12.03 8.82
#